data_AF-A0A316BK35-F1
#
_entry.id   AF-A0A316BK35-F1
#
_cell.length_a   1.000
_cell.length_b   1.000
_cell.length_c   1.000
_cell.angle_alpha   90.00
_cell.angle_beta   90.00
_cell.angle_gamma   90.00
#
_symmetry.space_group_name_H-M   'P 1'
#
loop_
_entity.id
_entity.type
_entity.pdbx_description
1 polymer ?
#
loop_
_entity_poly.entity_id
_entity_poly.type
_entity_poly.pdbx_seq_one_letter_code
_entity_poly.pdbx_strand_id
1 'polypeptide(L)'
;MRTLQVKDRPTTLAKALSELGRIIKTLHVLRTIDDPAFRRRTLVQLNRQELRHRLGRRVHHGDRGEIRTPLRQGQEEQLGVLGLALNAIVHWNAVYMQEALRDIESTGMALLAADIARLSPIAWRHINFLGRYEFLLPDAVANGGLRALRQPTSEWDF
;
A
#
# COMPACT_ATOMS: atom_id res chain seq x y z
N MET A 1 -24.72 5.53 15.14
CA MET A 1 -25.98 4.94 15.66
C MET A 1 -26.89 6.03 16.21
N ARG A 2 -27.55 6.82 15.35
CA ARG A 2 -28.64 7.72 15.79
C ARG A 2 -29.96 6.96 16.01
N THR A 3 -30.05 5.75 15.48
CA THR A 3 -31.24 4.87 15.50
C THR A 3 -31.51 4.20 16.85
N LEU A 4 -30.56 4.19 17.79
CA LEU A 4 -30.72 3.57 19.11
C LEU A 4 -30.63 4.58 20.28
N GLN A 5 -30.80 5.87 19.96
CA GLN A 5 -30.80 6.96 20.92
C GLN A 5 -32.24 7.50 21.06
N VAL A 6 -32.67 7.78 22.29
CA VAL A 6 -33.90 8.51 22.56
C VAL A 6 -33.47 9.91 23.03
N LYS A 7 -33.72 10.93 22.20
CA LYS A 7 -33.06 12.24 22.32
C LYS A 7 -31.53 12.05 22.35
N ASP A 8 -30.84 12.62 23.33
CA ASP A 8 -29.39 12.48 23.54
C ASP A 8 -29.00 11.33 24.48
N ARG A 9 -29.95 10.50 24.93
CA ARG A 9 -29.67 9.39 25.86
C ARG A 9 -29.64 8.04 25.12
N PRO A 10 -28.60 7.22 25.32
CA PRO A 10 -28.58 5.87 24.77
C PRO A 10 -29.65 5.02 25.45
N THR A 11 -30.42 4.30 24.64
CA THR A 11 -31.37 3.29 25.13
C THR A 11 -30.65 2.18 25.90
N THR A 12 -31.39 1.40 26.69
CA THR A 12 -30.86 0.23 27.40
C THR A 12 -30.20 -0.76 26.42
N LEU A 13 -30.81 -0.97 25.25
CA LEU A 13 -30.24 -1.80 24.19
C LEU A 13 -28.91 -1.22 23.66
N ALA A 14 -28.84 0.10 23.41
CA ALA A 14 -27.60 0.74 22.99
C ALA A 14 -26.48 0.60 24.04
N LYS A 15 -26.82 0.69 25.33
CA LYS A 15 -25.86 0.45 26.43
C LYS A 15 -25.37 -0.99 26.42
N ALA A 16 -26.28 -1.97 26.34
CA ALA A 16 -25.93 -3.39 26.29
C ALA A 16 -25.02 -3.73 25.10
N LEU A 17 -25.32 -3.20 23.90
CA LEU A 17 -24.45 -3.35 22.73
C LEU A 17 -23.09 -2.68 22.90
N SER A 18 -23.05 -1.53 23.58
CA SER A 18 -21.78 -0.85 23.89
C SER A 18 -20.92 -1.69 24.84
N GLU A 19 -21.49 -2.28 25.89
CA GLU A 19 -20.77 -3.17 26.80
C GLU A 19 -20.30 -4.45 26.08
N LEU A 20 -21.12 -5.04 25.22
CA LEU A 20 -20.70 -6.16 24.37
C LEU A 20 -19.50 -5.77 23.48
N GLY A 21 -19.55 -4.60 22.85
CA GLY A 21 -18.44 -4.07 22.05
C GLY A 21 -17.17 -3.87 22.88
N ARG A 22 -17.28 -3.46 24.15
CA ARG A 22 -16.13 -3.37 25.07
C ARG A 22 -15.54 -4.73 25.37
N ILE A 23 -16.35 -5.76 25.63
CA ILE A 23 -15.87 -7.14 25.86
C ILE A 23 -15.05 -7.61 24.64
N ILE A 24 -15.58 -7.45 23.43
CA ILE A 24 -14.90 -7.84 22.18
C ILE A 24 -13.58 -7.06 22.02
N LYS A 25 -13.59 -5.75 22.27
CA LYS A 25 -12.38 -4.91 22.21
C LYS A 25 -11.34 -5.36 23.24
N THR A 26 -11.74 -5.67 24.47
CA THR A 26 -10.84 -6.16 25.52
C THR A 26 -10.21 -7.48 25.10
N LEU A 27 -10.98 -8.46 24.62
CA LEU A 27 -10.46 -9.72 24.11
C LEU A 27 -9.47 -9.51 22.96
N HIS A 28 -9.77 -8.59 22.04
CA HIS A 28 -8.85 -8.25 20.95
C HIS A 28 -7.54 -7.65 21.45
N VAL A 29 -7.58 -6.72 22.41
CA VAL A 29 -6.38 -6.09 22.99
C VAL A 29 -5.54 -7.12 23.75
N LEU A 30 -6.16 -7.95 24.58
CA LEU A 30 -5.48 -9.02 25.31
C LEU A 30 -4.79 -9.99 24.34
N ARG A 31 -5.50 -10.45 23.31
CA ARG A 31 -4.91 -11.31 22.26
C ARG A 31 -3.77 -10.62 21.51
N THR A 32 -3.87 -9.32 21.27
CA THR A 32 -2.79 -8.55 20.63
C THR A 32 -1.54 -8.47 21.50
N ILE A 33 -1.68 -8.45 22.82
CA ILE A 33 -0.54 -8.44 23.75
C ILE A 33 0.06 -9.85 23.86
N ASP A 34 -0.79 -10.85 24.03
CA ASP A 34 -0.41 -12.24 24.33
C ASP A 34 0.12 -13.03 23.12
N ASP A 35 -0.48 -12.85 21.93
CA ASP A 35 -0.13 -13.61 20.71
C ASP A 35 0.74 -12.76 19.74
N PRO A 36 2.06 -13.03 19.65
CA PRO A 36 2.94 -12.29 18.76
C PRO A 36 2.63 -12.53 17.28
N ALA A 37 2.13 -13.70 16.90
CA ALA A 37 1.79 -14.02 15.53
C ALA A 37 0.53 -13.25 15.09
N PHE A 38 -0.48 -13.16 15.96
CA PHE A 38 -1.65 -12.30 15.74
C PHE A 38 -1.24 -10.83 15.57
N ARG A 39 -0.42 -10.31 16.48
CA ARG A 39 0.10 -8.93 16.40
C ARG A 39 0.86 -8.66 15.10
N ARG A 40 1.74 -9.57 14.68
CA ARG A 40 2.50 -9.46 13.42
C ARG A 40 1.57 -9.42 12.21
N ARG A 41 0.56 -10.29 12.13
CA ARG A 41 -0.43 -10.28 11.03
C ARG A 41 -1.18 -8.95 10.94
N THR A 42 -1.64 -8.43 12.07
CA THR A 42 -2.31 -7.11 12.13
C THR A 42 -1.37 -6.00 11.64
N LEU A 43 -0.11 -6.01 12.08
CA LEU A 43 0.87 -5.01 11.68
C LEU A 43 1.18 -5.06 10.18
N VAL A 44 1.27 -6.26 9.58
CA VAL A 44 1.48 -6.40 8.12
C VAL A 44 0.35 -5.74 7.33
N GLN A 45 -0.91 -5.93 7.76
CA GLN A 45 -2.05 -5.30 7.10
C GLN A 45 -2.06 -3.78 7.25
N LEU A 46 -1.77 -3.28 8.46
CA LEU A 46 -1.64 -1.85 8.74
C LEU A 46 -0.53 -1.21 7.90
N ASN A 47 0.65 -1.84 7.87
CA ASN A 47 1.79 -1.36 7.08
C ASN A 47 1.45 -1.30 5.59
N ARG A 48 0.73 -2.28 5.05
CA ARG A 48 0.27 -2.26 3.65
C ARG A 48 -0.62 -1.05 3.36
N GLN A 49 -1.57 -0.74 4.24
CA GLN A 49 -2.45 0.41 4.08
C GLN A 49 -1.68 1.73 4.21
N GLU A 50 -0.79 1.85 5.20
CA GLU A 50 0.02 3.06 5.40
C GLU A 50 1.02 3.28 4.26
N LEU A 51 1.61 2.22 3.70
CA LEU A 51 2.46 2.30 2.51
C LEU A 51 1.66 2.80 1.31
N ARG A 52 0.44 2.29 1.09
CA ARG A 52 -0.44 2.77 0.02
C ARG A 52 -0.78 4.24 0.19
N HIS A 53 -1.08 4.69 1.41
CA HIS A 53 -1.38 6.09 1.70
C HIS A 53 -0.16 7.01 1.50
N ARG A 54 1.02 6.58 1.95
CA ARG A 54 2.28 7.31 1.71
C ARG A 54 2.60 7.41 0.23
N LEU A 55 2.41 6.33 -0.54
CA LEU A 55 2.56 6.35 -1.99
C LEU A 55 1.53 7.28 -2.64
N GLY A 56 0.27 7.24 -2.19
CA GLY A 56 -0.80 8.16 -2.60
C GLY A 56 -0.38 9.61 -2.49
N ARG A 57 0.13 10.01 -1.32
CA ARG A 57 0.64 11.36 -1.07
C ARG A 57 1.88 11.71 -1.90
N ARG A 58 2.67 10.72 -2.32
CA ARG A 58 3.86 10.94 -3.16
C ARG A 58 3.48 11.14 -4.63
N VAL A 59 2.51 10.37 -5.14
CA VAL A 59 1.94 10.52 -6.47
C VAL A 59 1.17 11.86 -6.56
N HIS A 60 0.24 12.07 -5.63
CA HIS A 60 -0.52 13.30 -5.48
C HIS A 60 0.26 14.30 -4.63
N HIS A 61 1.37 14.82 -5.15
CA HIS A 61 2.26 15.72 -4.41
C HIS A 61 1.76 17.18 -4.37
N GLY A 62 0.81 17.55 -5.24
CA GLY A 62 0.12 18.84 -5.19
C GLY A 62 -0.81 18.95 -3.98
N ASP A 63 -1.10 20.17 -3.53
CA ASP A 63 -2.03 20.45 -2.42
C ASP A 63 -1.76 19.65 -1.11
N ARG A 64 -0.49 19.37 -0.83
CA ARG A 64 -0.03 18.55 0.33
C ARG A 64 -0.55 17.11 0.34
N GLY A 65 -0.98 16.58 -0.80
CA GLY A 65 -1.58 15.24 -0.86
C GLY A 65 -3.04 15.19 -0.45
N GLU A 66 -3.71 16.33 -0.41
CA GLU A 66 -5.14 16.42 -0.12
C GLU A 66 -5.95 16.63 -1.41
N ILE A 67 -7.12 16.00 -1.46
CA ILE A 67 -8.10 16.21 -2.53
C ILE A 67 -9.03 17.33 -2.08
N ARG A 68 -8.91 18.50 -2.72
CA ARG A 68 -9.66 19.71 -2.38
C ARG A 68 -10.59 20.08 -3.52
N THR A 69 -11.62 19.28 -3.73
CA THR A 69 -12.70 19.59 -4.68
C THR A 69 -14.02 19.76 -3.92
N PRO A 70 -14.80 20.83 -4.17
CA PRO A 70 -16.07 21.06 -3.47
C PRO A 70 -17.18 20.11 -3.92
N LEU A 71 -17.13 19.60 -5.15
CA LEU A 71 -18.07 18.61 -5.68
C LEU A 71 -17.61 17.18 -5.38
N ARG A 72 -18.53 16.33 -4.92
CA ARG A 72 -18.29 14.89 -4.70
C ARG A 72 -17.81 14.17 -5.94
N GLN A 73 -18.43 14.43 -7.09
CA GLN A 73 -18.04 13.80 -8.35
C GLN A 73 -16.56 14.07 -8.69
N GLY A 74 -16.09 15.31 -8.53
CA GLY A 74 -14.69 15.63 -8.77
C GLY A 74 -13.73 15.00 -7.75
N GLN A 75 -14.17 14.78 -6.51
CA GLN A 75 -13.38 14.01 -5.53
C GLN A 75 -13.28 12.53 -5.93
N GLU A 76 -14.38 11.93 -6.40
CA GLU A 76 -14.43 10.53 -6.85
C GLU A 76 -13.57 10.31 -8.09
N GLU A 77 -13.60 11.23 -9.06
CA GLU A 77 -12.76 11.19 -10.26
C GLU A 77 -11.27 11.27 -9.88
N GLN A 78 -10.88 12.21 -9.01
CA GLN A 78 -9.50 12.32 -8.53
C GLN A 78 -9.05 11.07 -7.76
N LEU A 79 -9.90 10.53 -6.88
CA LEU A 79 -9.63 9.28 -6.17
C LEU A 79 -9.50 8.09 -7.12
N GLY A 80 -10.32 8.04 -8.17
CA GLY A 80 -10.29 7.00 -9.19
C GLY A 80 -8.98 7.01 -9.98
N VAL A 81 -8.59 8.18 -10.50
CA VAL A 81 -7.32 8.35 -11.23
C VAL A 81 -6.11 8.07 -10.34
N LEU A 82 -6.12 8.57 -9.09
CA LEU A 82 -5.07 8.26 -8.12
C LEU A 82 -5.01 6.75 -7.86
N GLY A 83 -6.15 6.09 -7.69
CA GLY A 83 -6.23 4.64 -7.55
C GLY A 83 -5.62 3.89 -8.73
N LEU A 84 -5.88 4.33 -9.95
CA LEU A 84 -5.31 3.76 -11.17
C LEU A 84 -3.79 3.93 -11.21
N ALA A 85 -3.27 5.13 -10.94
CA ALA A 85 -1.84 5.40 -10.92
C ALA A 85 -1.11 4.56 -9.85
N LEU A 86 -1.68 4.43 -8.65
CA LEU A 86 -1.15 3.59 -7.58
C LEU A 86 -1.09 2.12 -8.00
N ASN A 87 -2.15 1.61 -8.61
CA ASN A 87 -2.20 0.23 -9.07
C ASN A 87 -1.21 -0.02 -10.21
N ALA A 88 -1.01 0.95 -11.12
CA ALA A 88 0.00 0.86 -12.18
C ALA A 88 1.43 0.77 -11.61
N ILE A 89 1.76 1.59 -10.60
CA ILE A 89 3.07 1.52 -9.90
C ILE A 89 3.25 0.17 -9.23
N VAL A 90 2.24 -0.31 -8.50
CA VAL A 90 2.28 -1.60 -7.80
C VAL A 90 2.46 -2.75 -8.80
N HIS A 91 1.75 -2.71 -9.94
CA HIS A 91 1.88 -3.70 -10.99
C HIS A 91 3.29 -3.68 -11.61
N TRP A 92 3.80 -2.51 -11.96
CA TRP A 92 5.16 -2.35 -12.47
C TRP A 92 6.19 -2.91 -11.49
N ASN A 93 6.08 -2.59 -10.20
CA ASN A 93 6.98 -3.13 -9.18
C ASN A 93 6.88 -4.65 -9.08
N ALA A 94 5.68 -5.23 -9.12
CA ALA A 94 5.51 -6.67 -9.05
C ALA A 94 6.17 -7.41 -10.23
N VAL A 95 6.03 -6.86 -11.45
CA VAL A 95 6.68 -7.40 -12.66
C VAL A 95 8.20 -7.36 -12.51
N TYR A 96 8.78 -6.21 -12.14
CA TYR A 96 10.23 -6.09 -11.99
C TYR A 96 10.78 -6.87 -10.79
N MET A 97 10.02 -7.00 -9.69
CA MET A 97 10.39 -7.89 -8.58
C MET A 97 10.47 -9.34 -9.04
N GLN A 98 9.55 -9.80 -9.89
CA GLN A 98 9.60 -11.15 -10.43
C GLN A 98 10.84 -11.38 -11.31
N GLU A 99 11.21 -10.41 -12.15
CA GLU A 99 12.46 -10.51 -12.91
C GLU A 99 13.70 -10.48 -12.01
N ALA A 100 13.71 -9.63 -10.97
CA ALA A 100 14.81 -9.61 -10.01
C ALA A 100 14.95 -10.94 -9.27
N LEU A 101 13.85 -11.61 -8.94
CA LEU A 101 13.89 -12.96 -8.36
C LEU A 101 14.50 -13.97 -9.34
N ARG A 102 14.12 -13.93 -10.63
CA ARG A 102 14.70 -14.81 -11.65
C ARG A 102 16.20 -14.59 -11.83
N ASP A 103 16.63 -13.32 -11.84
CA ASP A 103 18.03 -12.95 -11.93
C ASP A 103 18.83 -13.50 -10.73
N ILE A 104 18.33 -13.31 -9.50
CA ILE A 104 18.93 -13.87 -8.28
C ILE A 104 19.01 -15.40 -8.35
N GLU A 105 17.94 -16.08 -8.77
CA GLU A 105 17.93 -17.54 -8.92
C GLU A 105 18.97 -18.00 -9.95
N SER A 106 19.15 -17.27 -11.05
CA SER A 106 20.15 -17.56 -12.08
C SER A 106 21.60 -17.47 -11.57
N THR A 107 21.86 -16.68 -10.52
CA THR A 107 23.18 -16.62 -9.86
C THR A 107 23.46 -17.80 -8.92
N GLY A 108 22.51 -18.73 -8.77
CA GLY A 108 22.63 -19.91 -7.91
C GLY A 108 22.23 -19.66 -6.45
N MET A 109 21.65 -18.50 -6.13
CA MET A 109 21.15 -18.20 -4.79
C MET A 109 19.78 -18.87 -4.57
N ALA A 110 19.66 -19.62 -3.47
CA ALA A 110 18.40 -20.27 -3.10
C ALA A 110 17.36 -19.25 -2.59
N LEU A 111 16.19 -19.22 -3.23
CA LEU A 111 15.06 -18.38 -2.82
C LEU A 111 14.10 -19.16 -1.91
N LEU A 112 13.93 -18.71 -0.67
CA LEU A 112 12.96 -19.30 0.25
C LEU A 112 11.56 -18.75 -0.02
N ALA A 113 10.57 -19.63 -0.16
CA ALA A 113 9.17 -19.24 -0.33
C ALA A 113 8.67 -18.32 0.81
N ALA A 114 9.20 -18.49 2.02
CA ALA A 114 8.89 -17.66 3.18
C ALA A 114 9.36 -16.20 3.03
N ASP A 115 10.42 -15.95 2.25
CA ASP A 115 10.92 -14.60 2.00
C ASP A 115 10.18 -13.92 0.85
N ILE A 116 9.86 -14.68 -0.21
CA ILE A 116 8.99 -14.21 -1.30
C ILE A 116 7.62 -13.78 -0.74
N ALA A 117 7.06 -14.55 0.19
CA ALA A 117 5.78 -14.25 0.83
C ALA A 117 5.79 -12.94 1.66
N ARG A 118 6.96 -12.39 1.99
CA ARG A 118 7.11 -11.13 2.74
C ARG A 118 7.34 -9.92 1.85
N LEU A 119 7.57 -10.12 0.55
CA LEU A 119 7.77 -9.02 -0.39
C LEU A 119 6.50 -8.17 -0.52
N SER A 120 6.69 -6.86 -0.64
CA SER A 120 5.62 -5.93 -0.89
C SER A 120 5.92 -5.10 -2.13
N PRO A 121 5.07 -5.14 -3.18
CA PRO A 121 5.24 -4.32 -4.36
C PRO A 121 4.89 -2.84 -4.14
N ILE A 122 4.57 -2.42 -2.91
CA ILE A 122 4.26 -1.02 -2.59
C ILE A 122 5.57 -0.29 -2.20
N ALA A 123 6.42 -0.06 -3.21
CA ALA A 123 7.70 0.64 -3.08
C ALA A 123 7.81 1.76 -4.12
N TRP A 124 8.56 2.82 -3.82
CA TRP A 124 8.60 4.00 -4.71
C TRP A 124 9.84 4.87 -4.60
N ARG A 125 10.86 4.46 -3.85
CA ARG A 125 12.10 5.23 -3.73
C ARG A 125 12.80 5.37 -5.08
N HIS A 126 12.72 4.34 -5.91
CA HIS A 126 13.31 4.28 -7.26
C HIS A 126 12.52 5.05 -8.33
N ILE A 127 11.35 5.60 -7.99
CA ILE A 127 10.46 6.30 -8.93
C ILE A 127 10.69 7.80 -8.83
N ASN A 128 10.99 8.41 -9.97
CA ASN A 128 11.03 9.86 -10.06
C ASN A 128 9.62 10.43 -10.24
N PHE A 129 9.17 11.25 -9.27
CA PHE A 129 7.86 11.91 -9.29
C PHE A 129 7.93 13.39 -9.65
N LEU A 130 9.13 13.99 -9.72
CA LEU A 130 9.33 15.42 -9.89
C LEU A 130 10.54 15.71 -10.80
N GLY A 131 10.50 16.84 -11.50
CA GLY A 131 11.62 17.29 -12.33
C GLY A 131 11.50 16.85 -13.80
N ARG A 132 12.63 16.50 -14.41
CA ARG A 132 12.70 16.21 -15.85
C ARG A 132 12.43 14.74 -16.13
N TYR A 133 11.63 14.50 -17.15
CA TYR A 133 11.32 13.18 -17.68
C TYR A 133 11.90 13.06 -19.07
N GLU A 134 12.58 11.95 -19.32
CA GLU A 134 13.02 11.58 -20.65
C GLU A 134 12.19 10.37 -21.11
N PHE A 135 11.48 10.54 -22.21
CA PHE A 135 10.63 9.50 -22.78
C PHE A 135 11.38 8.77 -23.89
N LEU A 136 12.50 8.15 -23.52
CA LEU A 136 13.14 7.17 -24.39
C LEU A 136 12.42 5.84 -24.24
N LEU A 137 11.94 5.32 -25.38
CA LEU A 137 11.36 3.99 -25.48
C LEU A 137 12.34 3.11 -26.24
N PRO A 138 13.18 2.32 -25.56
CA PRO A 138 14.06 1.37 -26.23
C PRO A 138 13.25 0.36 -27.06
N ASP A 139 13.78 -0.07 -28.20
CA ASP A 139 13.11 -1.03 -29.09
C ASP A 139 12.70 -2.32 -28.36
N ALA A 140 13.53 -2.78 -27.43
CA ALA A 140 13.21 -3.94 -26.59
C ALA A 140 11.89 -3.75 -25.81
N VAL A 141 11.64 -2.54 -25.28
CA VAL A 141 10.39 -2.22 -24.56
C VAL A 141 9.24 -2.03 -25.53
N ALA A 142 9.47 -1.39 -26.68
CA ALA A 142 8.45 -1.24 -27.72
C ALA A 142 7.94 -2.60 -28.23
N ASN A 143 8.82 -3.61 -28.25
CA ASN A 143 8.50 -4.98 -28.63
C ASN A 143 7.94 -5.83 -27.47
N GLY A 144 7.58 -5.23 -26.33
CA GLY A 144 6.98 -5.90 -25.18
C GLY A 144 7.96 -6.47 -24.15
N GLY A 145 9.26 -6.20 -24.31
CA GLY A 145 10.29 -6.54 -23.32
C GLY A 145 10.32 -5.57 -22.13
N LEU A 146 11.14 -5.92 -21.14
CA LEU A 146 11.37 -5.11 -19.95
C LEU A 146 12.67 -4.32 -20.08
N ARG A 147 12.78 -3.21 -19.35
CA ARG A 147 14.06 -2.51 -19.19
C ARG A 147 14.99 -3.39 -18.35
N ALA A 148 16.29 -3.25 -18.58
CA ALA A 148 17.28 -3.95 -17.76
C ALA A 148 17.14 -3.57 -16.28
N LEU A 149 17.42 -4.52 -15.40
CA LEU A 149 17.50 -4.28 -13.97
C LEU A 149 18.65 -3.32 -13.66
N ARG A 150 18.47 -2.49 -12.61
CA ARG A 150 19.55 -1.62 -12.13
C ARG A 150 20.63 -2.46 -11.46
N GLN A 151 21.89 -2.05 -11.60
CA GLN A 151 22.98 -2.72 -10.91
C GLN A 151 22.97 -2.32 -9.42
N PRO A 152 22.88 -3.28 -8.50
CA PRO A 152 22.77 -2.97 -7.07
C PRO A 152 24.02 -2.31 -6.48
N THR A 153 25.16 -2.38 -7.18
CA THR A 153 26.45 -1.77 -6.81
C THR A 153 26.72 -0.43 -7.49
N SER A 154 25.78 0.10 -8.28
CA SER A 154 25.93 1.38 -8.96
C SER A 154 25.82 2.53 -7.94
N GLU A 155 26.87 3.35 -7.83
CA GLU A 155 26.90 4.52 -6.92
C GLU A 155 25.90 5.62 -7.33
N TRP A 156 25.36 5.56 -8.56
CA TRP A 156 24.53 6.59 -9.16
C TRP A 156 23.01 6.28 -9.14
N ASP A 157 22.60 5.16 -8.52
CA ASP A 157 21.23 4.61 -8.59
C ASP A 157 20.40 4.74 -7.28
N PHE A 158 20.56 5.83 -6.52
CA PHE A 158 19.80 6.09 -5.26
C PHE A 158 18.43 6.74 -5.44
#